data_AF-A0A2E8WJV0-F1
#
_entry.id   AF-A0A2E8WJV0-F1
#
_cell.length_a   1.000
_cell.length_b   1.000
_cell.length_c   1.000
_cell.angle_alpha   90.00
_cell.angle_beta   90.00
_cell.angle_gamma   90.00
#
_symmetry.space_group_name_H-M   'P 1'
#
loop_
_entity.id
_entity.type
_entity.pdbx_description
1 polymer ?
#
loop_
_entity_poly.entity_id
_entity_poly.type
_entity_poly.pdbx_seq_one_letter_code
_entity_poly.pdbx_strand_id
1 'polypeptide(L)'
;MYWELGGDLDGYLIEHGKGYGEQVFRLVAVEHNLTPSLVYDALRFYRRVPNSHMCGNLSWSHFRLVLSVEDDEAREYYLDQAVLRSWSVRELAL
;
A
#
# COMPACT_ATOMS: atom_id res chain seq x y z
N MET A 1 -4.40 -3.78 8.71
CA MET A 1 -3.96 -3.99 7.31
C MET A 1 -2.98 -2.87 6.95
N TYR A 2 -1.96 -3.03 6.09
CA TYR A 2 -0.98 -1.94 5.83
C TYR A 2 -1.59 -0.65 5.25
N TRP A 3 -2.84 -0.71 4.78
CA TRP A 3 -3.58 0.46 4.30
C TRP A 3 -3.85 1.48 5.40
N GLU A 4 -4.27 1.04 6.59
CA GLU A 4 -4.57 1.91 7.74
C GLU A 4 -3.32 2.67 8.17
N LEU A 5 -2.20 1.95 8.32
CA LEU A 5 -0.89 2.55 8.61
C LEU A 5 -0.53 3.62 7.57
N GLY A 6 -0.78 3.36 6.29
CA GLY A 6 -0.55 4.31 5.23
C GLY A 6 -1.41 5.57 5.34
N GLY A 7 -2.67 5.42 5.76
CA GLY A 7 -3.60 6.53 5.98
C GLY A 7 -3.20 7.40 7.16
N ASP A 8 -2.83 6.78 8.28
CA ASP A 8 -2.33 7.48 9.47
C ASP A 8 -1.06 8.28 9.14
N LEU A 9 -0.14 7.68 8.38
CA LEU A 9 1.07 8.34 7.89
C LEU A 9 0.75 9.51 6.95
N ASP A 10 -0.20 9.33 6.03
CA ASP A 10 -0.57 10.38 5.08
C ASP A 10 -1.16 11.59 5.81
N GLY A 11 -2.07 11.36 6.76
CA GLY A 11 -2.65 12.40 7.61
C GLY A 11 -1.59 13.16 8.41
N TYR A 12 -0.68 12.43 9.07
CA TYR A 12 0.42 13.03 9.83
C TYR A 12 1.31 13.92 8.95
N LEU A 13 1.68 13.45 7.76
CA LEU A 13 2.54 14.20 6.83
C LEU A 13 1.85 15.44 6.25
N ILE A 14 0.52 15.40 6.07
CA ILE A 14 -0.27 16.57 5.65
C ILE A 14 -0.27 17.63 6.76
N GLU A 15 -0.45 17.22 8.01
CA GLU A 15 -0.50 18.12 9.16
C GLU A 15 0.87 18.76 9.50
N HIS A 16 1.93 17.96 9.49
CA HIS A 16 3.26 18.39 9.97
C HIS A 16 4.23 18.77 8.83
N GLY A 17 3.88 18.47 7.58
CA GLY A 17 4.68 18.74 6.39
C GLY A 17 5.80 17.71 6.14
N LYS A 18 6.34 17.74 4.91
CA LYS A 18 7.31 16.74 4.41
C LYS A 18 8.67 16.71 5.14
N GLY A 19 8.99 17.73 5.92
CA GLY A 19 10.27 17.85 6.64
C GLY A 19 10.49 16.75 7.70
N TYR A 20 9.41 16.12 8.18
CA TYR A 20 9.47 15.07 9.21
C TYR A 20 9.54 13.65 8.64
N GLY A 21 9.38 13.46 7.32
CA GLY A 21 9.10 12.15 6.73
C GLY A 21 10.11 11.05 7.06
N GLU A 22 11.41 11.34 7.00
CA GLU A 22 12.44 10.32 7.23
C GLU A 22 12.50 9.86 8.69
N GLN A 23 12.33 10.80 9.64
CA GLN A 23 12.34 10.51 11.07
C GLN A 23 11.09 9.76 11.48
N VAL A 24 9.93 10.18 10.97
CA VAL A 24 8.64 9.51 11.17
C VAL A 24 8.68 8.08 10.67
N PHE A 25 9.21 7.85 9.46
CA PHE A 25 9.25 6.49 8.91
C PHE A 25 10.16 5.58 9.72
N ARG A 26 11.29 6.10 10.23
CA ARG A 26 12.17 5.34 11.12
C ARG A 26 11.51 5.02 12.46
N LEU A 27 10.85 5.99 13.07
CA LEU A 27 10.16 5.80 14.35
C LEU A 27 9.06 4.74 14.23
N VAL A 28 8.18 4.90 13.24
CA VAL A 28 7.07 3.97 12.97
C VAL A 28 7.60 2.57 12.64
N ALA A 29 8.70 2.47 11.88
CA ALA A 29 9.33 1.18 11.61
C ALA A 29 9.77 0.48 12.90
N VAL A 30 10.40 1.21 13.84
CA VAL A 30 10.82 0.65 15.13
C VAL A 30 9.61 0.24 15.99
N GLU A 31 8.63 1.13 16.13
CA GLU A 31 7.45 0.90 16.98
C GLU A 31 6.62 -0.31 16.56
N HIS A 32 6.51 -0.53 15.24
CA HIS A 32 5.73 -1.64 14.67
C HIS A 32 6.58 -2.87 14.31
N ASN A 33 7.89 -2.86 14.63
CA ASN A 33 8.85 -3.91 14.23
C ASN A 33 8.82 -4.20 12.71
N LEU A 34 8.76 -3.15 11.91
CA LEU A 34 8.77 -3.16 10.44
C LEU A 34 10.09 -2.61 9.89
N THR A 35 10.28 -2.73 8.58
CA THR A 35 11.37 -2.04 7.89
C THR A 35 10.90 -0.66 7.41
N PRO A 36 11.78 0.36 7.31
CA PRO A 36 11.40 1.65 6.75
C PRO A 36 10.81 1.57 5.33
N SER A 37 11.29 0.62 4.52
CA SER A 37 10.75 0.38 3.18
C SER A 37 9.30 -0.09 3.21
N LEU A 38 8.93 -0.94 4.19
CA LEU A 38 7.56 -1.40 4.34
C LEU A 38 6.61 -0.29 4.82
N VAL A 39 7.10 0.59 5.69
CA VAL A 39 6.38 1.81 6.09
C VAL A 39 6.14 2.73 4.90
N TYR A 40 7.14 2.89 4.03
CA TYR A 40 6.99 3.64 2.80
C TYR A 40 6.01 2.99 1.82
N ASP A 41 6.07 1.67 1.66
CA ASP A 41 5.12 0.93 0.82
C ASP A 41 3.69 1.02 1.36
N ALA A 42 3.49 1.05 2.68
CA ALA A 42 2.18 1.30 3.29
C ALA A 42 1.61 2.67 2.90
N LEU A 43 2.43 3.73 2.95
CA LEU A 43 2.04 5.06 2.49
C LEU A 43 1.69 5.07 0.99
N ARG A 44 2.51 4.43 0.15
CA ARG A 44 2.23 4.28 -1.29
C ARG A 44 0.94 3.51 -1.52
N PHE A 45 0.71 2.46 -0.75
CA PHE A 45 -0.48 1.63 -0.83
C PHE A 45 -1.74 2.43 -0.58
N TYR A 46 -1.79 3.18 0.52
CA TYR A 46 -2.92 4.05 0.84
C TYR A 46 -3.22 5.04 -0.29
N ARG A 47 -2.19 5.72 -0.80
CA ARG A 47 -2.34 6.73 -1.86
C ARG A 47 -2.73 6.18 -3.22
N ARG A 48 -2.26 4.98 -3.58
CA ARG A 48 -2.45 4.38 -4.91
C ARG A 48 -3.63 3.41 -4.99
N VAL A 49 -4.18 2.99 -3.84
CA VAL A 49 -5.30 2.03 -3.74
C VAL A 49 -6.32 2.54 -2.72
N PRO A 50 -7.11 3.57 -3.06
CA PRO A 50 -8.04 4.22 -2.12
C PRO A 50 -9.19 3.31 -1.64
N ASN A 51 -9.53 2.25 -2.38
CA ASN A 51 -10.62 1.33 -2.07
C ASN A 51 -10.16 -0.06 -1.63
N SER A 52 -9.05 -0.15 -0.88
CA SER A 52 -8.46 -1.43 -0.46
C SER A 52 -9.42 -2.38 0.30
N HIS A 53 -10.42 -1.82 0.99
CA HIS A 53 -11.46 -2.58 1.68
C HIS A 53 -12.35 -3.41 0.72
N MET A 54 -12.42 -3.03 -0.56
CA MET A 54 -13.11 -3.81 -1.60
C MET A 54 -12.27 -5.00 -2.08
N CYS A 55 -10.98 -5.03 -1.75
CA CYS A 55 -10.05 -6.09 -2.12
C CYS A 55 -9.89 -7.16 -1.01
N GLY A 56 -10.94 -7.43 -0.23
CA GLY A 56 -10.86 -8.17 1.04
C GLY A 56 -10.28 -9.60 0.98
N ASN A 57 -10.17 -10.19 -0.21
CA ASN A 57 -9.55 -11.49 -0.48
C ASN A 57 -8.08 -11.40 -0.93
N LEU A 58 -7.54 -10.20 -1.18
CA LEU A 58 -6.16 -9.99 -1.60
C LEU A 58 -5.22 -9.81 -0.40
N SER A 59 -4.08 -10.50 -0.45
CA SER A 59 -3.01 -10.37 0.54
C SER A 59 -2.04 -9.23 0.20
N TRP A 60 -1.19 -8.84 1.17
CA TRP A 60 -0.13 -7.85 0.96
C TRP A 60 0.74 -8.14 -0.28
N SER A 61 1.04 -9.41 -0.56
CA SER A 61 1.82 -9.79 -1.74
C SER A 61 1.16 -9.42 -3.06
N HIS A 62 -0.18 -9.45 -3.15
CA HIS A 62 -0.90 -8.97 -4.33
C HIS A 62 -0.72 -7.46 -4.48
N PHE A 63 -0.92 -6.71 -3.40
CA PHE A 63 -0.78 -5.26 -3.43
C PHE A 63 0.64 -4.82 -3.80
N ARG A 64 1.69 -5.55 -3.39
CA ARG A 64 3.06 -5.24 -3.80
C ARG A 64 3.27 -5.34 -5.31
N LEU A 65 2.69 -6.34 -5.98
CA LEU A 65 2.76 -6.48 -7.44
C LEU A 65 2.02 -5.34 -8.13
N VAL A 66 0.85 -4.98 -7.61
CA VAL A 66 0.04 -3.90 -8.15
C VAL A 66 0.69 -2.53 -7.92
N LEU A 67 1.43 -2.34 -6.83
CA LEU A 67 2.15 -1.10 -6.55
C LEU A 67 3.30 -0.81 -7.51
N SER A 68 3.82 -1.82 -8.21
CA SER A 68 4.78 -1.61 -9.32
C SER A 68 4.14 -1.19 -10.64
N VAL A 69 2.81 -1.23 -10.74
CA VAL A 69 2.08 -0.74 -11.92
C VAL A 69 1.92 0.77 -11.81
N GLU A 70 2.63 1.50 -12.67
CA GLU A 70 2.58 2.97 -12.70
C GLU A 70 1.29 3.50 -13.34
N ASP A 71 0.73 2.79 -14.31
CA ASP A 71 -0.53 3.15 -14.95
C ASP A 71 -1.72 2.89 -14.02
N ASP A 72 -2.54 3.92 -13.81
CA ASP A 72 -3.64 3.88 -12.85
C ASP A 72 -4.80 2.99 -13.32
N GLU A 73 -5.11 3.00 -14.62
CA GLU A 73 -6.17 2.17 -15.21
C GLU A 73 -5.79 0.69 -15.19
N ALA A 74 -4.55 0.36 -15.56
CA ALA A 74 -4.03 -0.99 -15.50
C ALA A 74 -4.02 -1.52 -14.07
N ARG A 75 -3.64 -0.68 -13.09
CA ARG A 75 -3.66 -1.01 -11.68
C ARG A 75 -5.07 -1.37 -11.19
N GLU A 76 -6.06 -0.53 -11.51
CA GLU A 76 -7.46 -0.80 -11.16
C GLU A 76 -7.96 -2.08 -11.83
N TYR A 77 -7.69 -2.26 -13.12
CA TYR A 77 -8.03 -3.48 -13.86
C TYR A 77 -7.48 -4.74 -13.20
N TYR A 78 -6.20 -4.76 -12.81
CA TYR A 78 -5.58 -5.93 -12.19
C TYR A 78 -6.15 -6.22 -10.80
N LEU A 79 -6.44 -5.19 -10.01
CA LEU A 79 -7.10 -5.37 -8.71
C LEU A 79 -8.48 -5.98 -8.88
N ASP A 80 -9.29 -5.44 -9.79
CA ASP A 80 -10.64 -5.92 -10.05
C ASP A 80 -10.64 -7.36 -10.57
N GLN A 81 -9.78 -7.68 -11.53
CA GLN A 81 -9.68 -9.04 -12.04
C GLN A 81 -9.15 -10.01 -10.99
N ALA A 82 -8.20 -9.59 -10.15
CA ALA A 82 -7.68 -10.44 -9.08
C ALA A 82 -8.76 -10.76 -8.04
N VAL A 83 -9.59 -9.78 -7.66
CA VAL A 83 -10.74 -9.99 -6.77
C VAL A 83 -11.79 -10.88 -7.44
N LEU A 84 -12.21 -10.52 -8.65
CA LEU A 84 -13.30 -11.19 -9.38
C LEU A 84 -12.98 -12.66 -9.68
N ARG A 85 -11.74 -12.94 -10.09
CA ARG A 85 -11.30 -14.29 -10.49
C ARG A 85 -10.58 -15.04 -9.36
N SER A 86 -10.44 -14.43 -8.18
CA SER A 86 -9.67 -14.97 -7.06
C SER A 86 -8.25 -15.37 -7.47
N TRP A 87 -7.58 -14.52 -8.25
CA TRP A 87 -6.21 -14.78 -8.68
C TRP A 87 -5.29 -14.90 -7.49
N SER A 88 -4.46 -15.94 -7.53
CA SER A 88 -3.29 -16.06 -6.68
C SER A 88 -2.23 -15.03 -7.06
N VAL A 89 -1.27 -14.82 -6.16
CA VAL A 89 -0.09 -13.96 -6.41
C VAL A 89 0.64 -14.37 -7.69
N ARG A 90 0.61 -15.66 -8.05
CA ARG A 90 1.24 -16.17 -9.28
C ARG A 90 0.46 -15.83 -10.54
N GLU A 91 -0.87 -15.91 -10.48
CA GLU A 91 -1.72 -15.52 -11.62
C GLU A 91 -1.71 -14.01 -11.84
N LEU A 92 -1.50 -13.25 -10.77
CA LEU A 92 -1.30 -11.81 -10.82
C LEU A 92 0.15 -11.42 -11.17
N ALA A 93 1.10 -12.35 -11.36
CA ALA A 93 2.49 -11.98 -11.64
C ALA A 93 2.58 -11.17 -12.95
N LEU A 94 2.71 -9.85 -12.82
CA LEU A 94 2.75 -8.84 -13.87
C LEU A 94 4.13 -8.76 -14.53
#